data_AF-A0A371FPW8-F1
#
_entry.id   AF-A0A371FPW8-F1
#
_cell.length_a   1.000
_cell.length_b   1.000
_cell.length_c   1.000
_cell.angle_alpha   90.00
_cell.angle_beta   90.00
_cell.angle_gamma   90.00
#
_symmetry.space_group_name_H-M   'P 1'
#
loop_
_entity.id
_entity.type
_entity.pdbx_description
1 polymer ?
#
loop_
_entity_poly.entity_id
_entity_poly.type
_entity_poly.pdbx_seq_one_letter_code
_entity_poly.pdbx_strand_id
1 'polypeptide(L)'
;MKTRDKVYQILNSFVEEIEEKNVIQVVTDNKSNYVMADKSLSKFIQATGIKLLWTPYIAYCLDFMLEDIGKITKVKKVIQKGIKLEGYIYNHSMALNTMRKFTNKFELVRYEVTRFVTTFLTLQRLHKQKVESRAAKDPKGKKATNIVLMPSFWNDVVYLLKTMSPIVRVLRLVDNEK
;
A
#
# COMPACT_ATOMS: atom_id res chain seq x y z
N MET A 1 13.06 -15.94 -7.39
CA MET A 1 12.93 -14.74 -8.24
C MET A 1 12.88 -15.19 -9.70
N LYS A 2 11.93 -14.72 -10.53
CA LYS A 2 11.89 -15.09 -11.97
C LYS A 2 13.06 -14.41 -12.68
N THR A 3 13.82 -15.13 -13.52
CA THR A 3 14.92 -14.54 -14.31
C THR A 3 14.36 -13.72 -15.48
N ARG A 4 15.14 -12.78 -16.01
CA ARG A 4 14.78 -11.99 -17.21
C ARG A 4 14.32 -12.91 -18.35
N ASP A 5 15.09 -13.96 -18.63
CA ASP A 5 14.85 -14.84 -19.79
C ASP A 5 13.54 -15.61 -19.66
N LYS A 6 13.20 -16.07 -18.45
CA LYS A 6 11.91 -16.72 -18.19
C LYS A 6 10.74 -15.76 -18.37
N VAL A 7 10.89 -14.49 -17.94
CA VAL A 7 9.86 -13.47 -18.14
C VAL A 7 9.69 -13.17 -19.63
N TYR A 8 10.78 -13.01 -20.37
CA TYR A 8 10.75 -12.80 -21.81
C TYR A 8 10.04 -13.95 -22.54
N GLN A 9 10.40 -15.20 -22.24
CA GLN A 9 9.79 -16.37 -22.87
C GLN A 9 8.27 -16.43 -22.66
N ILE A 10 7.81 -16.15 -21.45
CA ILE A 10 6.38 -16.12 -21.13
C ILE A 10 5.67 -15.00 -21.88
N LEU A 11 6.22 -13.79 -21.89
CA LEU A 11 5.61 -12.67 -22.59
C LEU A 11 5.56 -12.93 -24.10
N ASN A 12 6.65 -13.44 -24.66
CA ASN A 12 6.75 -13.78 -26.07
C ASN A 12 5.73 -14.85 -26.47
N SER A 13 5.56 -15.91 -25.66
CA SER A 13 4.57 -16.96 -25.97
C SER A 13 3.14 -16.41 -26.03
N PHE A 14 2.78 -15.47 -25.15
CA PHE A 14 1.47 -14.82 -25.20
C PHE A 14 1.32 -13.90 -26.43
N VAL A 15 2.37 -13.17 -26.80
CA VAL A 15 2.33 -12.34 -28.01
C VAL A 15 2.21 -13.19 -29.27
N GLU A 16 2.92 -14.31 -29.35
CA GLU A 16 2.82 -15.26 -30.45
C GLU A 16 1.42 -15.86 -30.55
N GLU A 17 0.82 -16.26 -29.41
CA GLU A 17 -0.54 -16.81 -29.35
C GLU A 17 -1.61 -15.80 -29.81
N ILE A 18 -1.47 -14.52 -29.42
CA ILE A 18 -2.43 -13.46 -29.74
C ILE A 18 -2.17 -12.85 -31.14
N GLU A 19 -1.00 -13.12 -31.72
CA GLU A 19 -0.40 -12.45 -32.89
C GLU A 19 0.03 -11.00 -32.59
N GLU A 20 1.26 -10.64 -32.95
CA GLU A 20 1.88 -9.34 -32.65
C GLU A 20 1.02 -8.13 -33.04
N LYS A 21 0.34 -8.19 -34.20
CA LYS A 21 -0.50 -7.12 -34.73
C LYS A 21 -1.71 -6.79 -33.85
N ASN A 22 -2.12 -7.72 -32.98
CA ASN A 22 -3.27 -7.58 -32.09
C ASN A 22 -2.86 -7.11 -30.68
N VAL A 23 -1.55 -7.03 -30.39
CA VAL A 23 -1.04 -6.62 -29.08
C VAL A 23 -0.59 -5.15 -29.14
N ILE A 24 -1.35 -4.28 -28.49
CA ILE A 24 -1.08 -2.83 -28.47
C ILE A 24 -0.15 -2.45 -27.30
N GLN A 25 -0.31 -3.12 -26.16
CA GLN A 25 0.36 -2.75 -24.92
C GLN A 25 0.63 -3.94 -24.00
N VAL A 26 1.80 -3.94 -23.37
CA VAL A 26 2.15 -4.86 -22.28
C VAL A 26 2.32 -4.07 -20.99
N VAL A 27 1.65 -4.52 -19.93
CA VAL A 27 1.70 -3.92 -18.59
C VAL A 27 2.30 -4.93 -17.61
N THR A 28 3.44 -4.60 -16.99
CA THR A 28 4.17 -5.51 -16.10
C THR A 28 4.74 -4.79 -14.87
N ASP A 29 5.20 -5.55 -13.87
CA ASP A 29 5.89 -5.04 -12.69
C ASP A 29 7.17 -4.24 -13.10
N ASN A 30 7.50 -3.19 -12.36
CA ASN A 30 8.66 -2.34 -12.63
C ASN A 30 10.00 -2.91 -12.09
N LYS A 31 10.02 -4.13 -11.55
CA LYS A 31 11.26 -4.83 -11.20
C LYS A 31 12.16 -5.00 -12.43
N SER A 32 13.47 -4.90 -12.20
CA SER A 32 14.49 -4.83 -13.27
C SER A 32 14.43 -5.98 -14.29
N ASN A 33 14.12 -7.19 -13.84
CA ASN A 33 13.99 -8.37 -14.69
C ASN A 33 12.81 -8.27 -15.68
N TYR A 34 11.69 -7.66 -15.28
CA TYR A 34 10.52 -7.42 -16.14
C TYR A 34 10.82 -6.29 -17.12
N VAL A 35 11.30 -5.14 -16.61
CA VAL A 35 11.69 -3.99 -17.45
C VAL A 35 12.66 -4.40 -18.56
N MET A 36 13.65 -5.24 -18.26
CA MET A 36 14.59 -5.74 -19.27
C MET A 36 13.93 -6.69 -20.27
N ALA A 37 13.06 -7.60 -19.81
CA ALA A 37 12.36 -8.53 -20.69
C ALA A 37 11.41 -7.80 -21.64
N ASP A 38 10.64 -6.84 -21.14
CA ASP A 38 9.72 -6.02 -21.94
C ASP A 38 10.46 -5.14 -22.95
N LYS A 39 11.59 -4.54 -22.56
CA LYS A 39 12.45 -3.80 -23.50
C LYS A 39 12.99 -4.68 -24.62
N SER A 40 13.38 -5.92 -24.31
CA SER A 40 13.81 -6.88 -25.33
C SER A 40 12.67 -7.24 -26.28
N LEU A 41 11.48 -7.52 -25.74
CA LEU A 41 10.29 -7.87 -26.51
C LEU A 41 9.83 -6.72 -27.41
N SER A 42 9.75 -5.51 -26.85
CA SER A 42 9.38 -4.30 -27.62
C SER A 42 10.37 -4.01 -28.74
N LYS A 43 11.69 -4.23 -28.53
CA LYS A 43 12.68 -4.12 -29.61
C LYS A 43 12.50 -5.17 -30.72
N PHE A 44 12.21 -6.42 -30.34
CA PHE A 44 11.98 -7.51 -31.28
C PHE A 44 10.77 -7.21 -32.18
N ILE A 45 9.64 -6.82 -31.59
CA ILE A 45 8.40 -6.51 -32.32
C ILE A 45 8.51 -5.21 -33.10
N GLN A 46 9.26 -4.21 -32.63
CA GLN A 46 9.52 -3.00 -33.42
C GLN A 46 10.27 -3.31 -34.72
N ALA A 47 11.09 -4.36 -34.77
CA ALA A 47 11.75 -4.79 -36.00
C ALA A 47 10.76 -5.34 -37.05
N THR A 48 9.56 -5.77 -36.65
CA THR A 48 8.49 -6.23 -37.54
C THR A 48 7.58 -5.08 -38.02
N GLY A 49 7.87 -3.84 -37.60
CA GLY A 49 7.13 -2.63 -37.96
C GLY A 49 5.93 -2.32 -37.04
N ILE A 50 5.71 -3.13 -36.00
CA ILE A 50 4.61 -2.97 -35.04
C ILE A 50 5.12 -2.23 -33.80
N LYS A 51 4.38 -1.19 -33.38
CA LYS A 51 4.75 -0.41 -32.20
C LYS A 51 4.07 -0.97 -30.95
N LEU A 52 4.76 -1.88 -30.25
CA LEU A 52 4.33 -2.36 -28.94
C LEU A 52 4.70 -1.35 -27.84
N LEU A 53 3.68 -0.85 -27.11
CA LEU A 53 3.89 0.01 -25.94
C LEU A 53 4.14 -0.82 -24.68
N TRP A 54 5.13 -0.44 -23.89
CA TRP A 54 5.30 -0.95 -22.54
C TRP A 54 4.95 0.13 -21.52
N THR A 55 4.18 -0.23 -20.50
CA THR A 55 3.93 0.64 -19.35
C THR A 55 4.09 -0.12 -18.04
N PRO A 56 4.71 0.48 -17.02
CA PRO A 56 4.83 -0.15 -15.72
C PRO A 56 3.46 -0.28 -15.04
N TYR A 57 3.34 -1.28 -14.18
CA TYR A 57 2.19 -1.46 -13.31
C TYR A 57 2.06 -0.28 -12.35
N ILE A 58 1.03 0.55 -12.55
CA ILE A 58 0.86 1.86 -11.90
C ILE A 58 0.77 1.73 -10.38
N ALA A 59 0.15 0.67 -9.86
CA ALA A 59 0.03 0.46 -8.42
C ALA A 59 1.40 0.45 -7.72
N TYR A 60 2.40 -0.17 -8.36
CA TYR A 60 3.77 -0.20 -7.85
C TYR A 60 4.43 1.19 -7.82
N CYS A 61 4.16 2.03 -8.82
CA CYS A 61 4.62 3.42 -8.81
C CYS A 61 3.97 4.23 -7.68
N LEU A 62 2.68 4.02 -7.45
CA LEU A 62 1.94 4.71 -6.37
C LEU A 62 2.44 4.27 -4.99
N ASP A 63 2.76 2.99 -4.81
CA ASP A 63 3.35 2.51 -3.57
C ASP A 63 4.70 3.16 -3.25
N PHE A 64 5.55 3.36 -4.26
CA PHE A 64 6.80 4.09 -4.05
C PHE A 64 6.58 5.54 -3.65
N MET A 65 5.60 6.22 -4.25
CA MET A 65 5.23 7.58 -3.83
C MET A 65 4.77 7.58 -2.36
N LEU A 66 3.98 6.60 -1.94
CA LEU A 66 3.56 6.44 -0.55
C LEU A 66 4.75 6.14 0.38
N GLU A 67 5.72 5.35 -0.07
CA GLU A 67 6.95 5.06 0.66
C GLU A 67 7.77 6.34 0.90
N ASP A 68 7.95 7.16 -0.13
CA ASP A 68 8.73 8.41 -0.05
C ASP A 68 8.03 9.45 0.84
N ILE A 69 6.70 9.56 0.74
CA ILE A 69 5.91 10.36 1.69
C ILE A 69 6.08 9.82 3.11
N GLY A 70 6.09 8.49 3.28
CA GLY A 70 6.32 7.82 4.55
C GLY A 70 7.68 8.13 5.19
N LYS A 71 8.69 8.49 4.39
CA LYS A 71 10.04 8.89 4.87
C LYS A 71 10.08 10.31 5.45
N ILE A 72 9.12 11.18 5.12
CA ILE A 72 9.04 12.54 5.68
C ILE A 72 8.99 12.46 7.20
N THR A 73 9.88 13.16 7.91
CA THR A 73 10.08 13.00 9.36
C THR A 73 8.80 13.09 10.18
N LYS A 74 7.91 14.03 9.82
CA LYS A 74 6.61 14.21 10.47
C LYS A 74 5.71 12.99 10.27
N VAL A 75 5.57 12.53 9.02
CA VAL A 75 4.78 11.34 8.63
C VAL A 75 5.33 10.07 9.28
N LYS A 76 6.66 9.86 9.20
CA LYS A 76 7.36 8.72 9.80
C LYS A 76 7.08 8.59 11.30
N LYS A 77 7.10 9.70 12.04
CA LYS A 77 6.79 9.73 13.48
C LYS A 77 5.35 9.31 13.77
N VAL A 78 4.39 9.75 12.95
CA VAL A 78 2.99 9.35 13.07
C VAL A 78 2.82 7.86 12.79
N ILE A 79 3.40 7.36 11.70
CA ILE A 79 3.37 5.94 11.32
C ILE A 79 3.92 5.07 12.47
N GLN A 80 5.08 5.43 13.03
CA GLN A 80 5.68 4.70 14.14
C GLN A 80 4.81 4.67 15.40
N LYS A 81 4.11 5.77 15.71
CA LYS A 81 3.15 5.83 16.83
C LYS A 81 1.90 4.99 16.53
N GLY A 82 1.40 5.04 15.30
CA GLY A 82 0.30 4.22 14.80
C GLY A 82 0.58 2.73 14.94
N ILE A 83 1.73 2.26 14.47
CA ILE A 83 2.15 0.85 14.58
C ILE A 83 2.22 0.39 16.05
N LYS A 84 2.73 1.25 16.95
CA LYS A 84 2.75 0.93 18.39
C LYS A 84 1.35 0.82 18.99
N LEU A 85 0.44 1.70 18.58
CA LEU A 85 -0.94 1.71 19.03
C LEU A 85 -1.71 0.48 18.49
N GLU A 86 -1.56 0.18 17.21
CA GLU A 86 -2.10 -1.01 16.57
C GLU A 86 -1.60 -2.29 17.26
N GLY A 87 -0.29 -2.41 17.44
CA GLY A 87 0.31 -3.54 18.15
C GLY A 87 -0.19 -3.65 19.60
N TYR A 88 -0.48 -2.54 20.27
CA TYR A 88 -1.12 -2.59 21.59
C TYR A 88 -2.55 -3.15 21.49
N ILE A 89 -3.37 -2.63 20.58
CA ILE A 89 -4.77 -3.05 20.40
C ILE A 89 -4.86 -4.55 20.12
N TYR A 90 -4.08 -5.06 19.17
CA TYR A 90 -4.14 -6.46 18.78
C TYR A 90 -3.59 -7.44 19.83
N ASN A 91 -2.61 -7.01 20.64
CA ASN A 91 -2.03 -7.86 21.67
C ASN A 91 -2.80 -7.85 23.01
N HIS A 92 -3.85 -7.04 23.14
CA HIS A 92 -4.63 -6.95 24.39
C HIS A 92 -6.11 -7.20 24.10
N SER A 93 -6.62 -8.34 24.56
CA SER A 93 -7.99 -8.81 24.30
C SER A 93 -9.08 -7.78 24.63
N MET A 94 -8.94 -7.05 25.74
CA MET A 94 -9.89 -5.99 26.11
C MET A 94 -9.84 -4.80 25.14
N ALA A 95 -8.66 -4.36 24.73
CA ALA A 95 -8.49 -3.28 23.76
C ALA A 95 -9.01 -3.69 22.38
N LEU A 96 -8.69 -4.91 21.95
CA LEU A 96 -9.20 -5.50 20.71
C LEU A 96 -10.72 -5.62 20.70
N ASN A 97 -11.32 -6.14 21.77
CA ASN A 97 -12.77 -6.28 21.88
C ASN A 97 -13.47 -4.93 21.93
N THR A 98 -12.86 -3.93 22.58
CA THR A 98 -13.37 -2.56 22.61
C THR A 98 -13.34 -1.96 21.20
N MET A 99 -12.21 -2.06 20.50
CA MET A 99 -12.07 -1.63 19.11
C MET A 99 -13.11 -2.32 18.22
N ARG A 100 -13.25 -3.65 18.29
CA ARG A 100 -14.24 -4.41 17.52
C ARG A 100 -15.70 -4.01 17.82
N LYS A 101 -16.02 -3.63 19.06
CA LYS A 101 -17.35 -3.09 19.39
C LYS A 101 -17.60 -1.75 18.71
N PHE A 102 -16.60 -0.86 18.67
CA PHE A 102 -16.71 0.44 18.01
C PHE A 102 -16.59 0.37 16.48
N THR A 103 -15.95 -0.66 15.93
CA THR A 103 -15.84 -0.90 14.47
C THR A 103 -16.93 -1.79 13.89
N ASN A 104 -17.96 -2.19 14.63
CA ASN A 104 -18.90 -3.21 14.15
C ASN A 104 -18.18 -4.47 13.63
N LYS A 105 -17.15 -4.91 14.37
CA LYS A 105 -16.27 -6.05 14.07
C LYS A 105 -15.38 -5.90 12.84
N PHE A 106 -15.27 -4.71 12.26
CA PHE A 106 -14.25 -4.47 11.24
C PHE A 106 -12.85 -4.56 11.83
N GLU A 107 -11.98 -5.36 11.21
CA GLU A 107 -10.56 -5.40 11.53
C GLU A 107 -9.87 -4.07 11.15
N LEU A 108 -8.78 -3.71 11.82
CA LEU A 108 -7.99 -2.51 11.45
C LEU A 108 -7.13 -2.77 10.22
N VAL A 109 -6.66 -4.01 10.06
CA VAL A 109 -5.80 -4.45 8.96
C VAL A 109 -6.61 -5.19 7.89
N ARG A 110 -6.32 -4.89 6.62
CA ARG A 110 -6.69 -5.73 5.47
C ARG A 110 -5.38 -6.25 4.87
N TYR A 111 -5.23 -7.56 4.74
CA TYR A 111 -3.94 -8.21 4.40
C TYR A 111 -3.53 -8.08 2.93
N GLU A 112 -4.34 -7.42 2.10
CA GLU A 112 -4.19 -7.39 0.63
C GLU A 112 -3.55 -6.11 0.10
N VAL A 113 -3.36 -5.10 0.96
CA VAL A 113 -2.81 -3.80 0.55
C VAL A 113 -1.41 -3.60 1.10
N THR A 114 -0.58 -2.83 0.41
CA THR A 114 0.79 -2.59 0.83
C THR A 114 0.87 -2.06 2.26
N ARG A 115 2.01 -2.29 2.91
CA ARG A 115 2.22 -1.93 4.32
C ARG A 115 1.89 -0.45 4.61
N PHE A 116 2.10 0.43 3.63
CA PHE A 116 1.77 1.85 3.72
C PHE A 116 0.26 2.10 3.70
N VAL A 117 -0.46 1.49 2.76
CA VAL A 117 -1.92 1.62 2.71
C VAL A 117 -2.57 0.99 3.94
N THR A 118 -2.06 -0.16 4.40
CA THR A 118 -2.49 -0.77 5.66
C THR A 118 -2.36 0.21 6.83
N THR A 119 -1.19 0.84 6.99
CA THR A 119 -0.96 1.84 8.05
C THR A 119 -1.89 3.05 7.90
N PHE A 120 -2.08 3.55 6.67
CA PHE A 120 -3.00 4.65 6.38
C PHE A 120 -4.44 4.30 6.77
N LEU A 121 -4.94 3.13 6.37
CA LEU A 121 -6.30 2.67 6.67
C LEU A 121 -6.49 2.47 8.18
N THR A 122 -5.51 1.89 8.87
CA THR A 122 -5.51 1.76 10.33
C THR A 122 -5.64 3.13 10.99
N LEU A 123 -4.78 4.10 10.63
CA LEU A 123 -4.83 5.45 11.20
C LEU A 123 -6.13 6.19 10.86
N GLN A 124 -6.64 6.02 9.64
CA GLN A 124 -7.91 6.61 9.21
C GLN A 124 -9.09 6.09 10.05
N ARG A 125 -9.11 4.78 10.32
CA ARG A 125 -10.13 4.14 11.15
C ARG A 125 -10.04 4.58 12.61
N LEU A 126 -8.83 4.59 13.17
CA LEU A 126 -8.58 5.08 14.53
C LEU A 126 -9.03 6.54 14.71
N HIS A 127 -8.75 7.40 13.73
CA HIS A 127 -9.19 8.80 13.74
C HIS A 127 -10.72 8.93 13.66
N LYS A 128 -11.37 8.18 12.77
CA LYS A 128 -12.84 8.19 12.63
C LYS A 128 -13.57 7.75 13.91
N GLN A 129 -12.97 6.84 14.67
CA GLN A 129 -13.63 6.24 15.83
C GLN A 129 -13.31 6.87 17.18
N LYS A 130 -12.46 7.92 17.23
CA LYS A 130 -12.05 8.60 18.46
C LYS A 130 -11.88 7.60 19.61
N VAL A 131 -10.99 6.63 19.45
CA VAL A 131 -10.84 5.51 20.40
C VAL A 131 -10.71 6.07 21.82
N GLU A 132 -11.75 5.89 22.64
CA GLU A 132 -11.73 6.24 24.05
C GLU A 132 -10.87 5.21 24.78
N SER A 133 -9.59 5.52 24.99
CA SER A 133 -8.73 4.65 25.79
C SER A 133 -9.02 4.90 27.27
N ARG A 134 -9.67 3.96 27.95
CA ARG A 134 -9.61 3.89 29.42
C ARG A 134 -8.14 3.72 29.81
N ALA A 135 -7.70 4.46 30.84
CA ALA A 135 -6.31 4.43 31.29
C ALA A 135 -5.87 2.99 31.62
N ALA A 136 -4.93 2.48 30.83
CA ALA A 136 -4.41 1.14 31.04
C ALA A 136 -3.37 1.14 32.17
N LYS A 137 -3.42 0.10 33.00
CA LYS A 137 -2.54 -0.04 34.19
C LYS A 137 -1.13 -0.51 33.81
N ASP A 138 -1.00 -1.25 32.71
CA ASP A 138 0.28 -1.82 32.27
C ASP A 138 1.17 -0.79 31.53
N PRO A 139 2.51 -0.95 31.54
CA PRO A 139 3.43 0.01 30.92
C PRO A 139 3.23 0.23 29.41
N LYS A 140 2.79 -0.80 28.66
CA LYS A 140 2.54 -0.67 27.21
C LYS A 140 1.24 0.10 26.97
N GLY A 141 0.22 -0.15 27.78
CA GLY A 141 -1.04 0.56 27.78
C GLY A 141 -0.93 2.03 28.18
N LYS A 142 -0.08 2.37 29.16
CA LYS A 142 0.23 3.78 29.49
C LYS A 142 0.84 4.52 28.29
N LYS A 143 1.76 3.88 27.56
CA LYS A 143 2.35 4.45 26.33
C LYS A 143 1.30 4.64 25.23
N ALA A 144 0.40 3.67 25.03
CA ALA A 144 -0.69 3.78 24.07
C ALA A 144 -1.68 4.90 24.45
N THR A 145 -2.05 4.97 25.74
CA THR A 145 -2.91 6.03 26.30
C THR A 145 -2.29 7.41 26.08
N ASN A 146 -0.98 7.57 26.36
CA ASN A 146 -0.28 8.84 26.12
C ASN A 146 -0.28 9.25 24.64
N ILE A 147 -0.21 8.30 23.70
CA ILE A 147 -0.30 8.61 22.26
C ILE A 147 -1.71 9.08 21.90
N VAL A 148 -2.74 8.37 22.37
CA VAL A 148 -4.16 8.68 22.09
C VAL A 148 -4.59 10.00 22.71
N LEU A 149 -4.10 10.34 23.90
CA LEU A 149 -4.42 11.59 24.58
C LEU A 149 -3.67 12.81 24.02
N MET A 150 -2.69 12.62 23.12
CA MET A 150 -1.86 13.71 22.63
C MET A 150 -2.55 14.44 21.45
N PRO A 151 -2.97 15.71 21.58
CA PRO A 151 -3.68 16.41 20.51
C PRO A 151 -2.83 16.58 19.24
N SER A 152 -1.53 16.83 19.41
CA SER A 152 -0.59 16.95 18.30
C SER A 152 -0.48 15.67 17.47
N PHE A 153 -0.69 14.49 18.07
CA PHE A 153 -0.73 13.24 17.33
C PHE A 153 -1.89 13.23 16.33
N TRP A 154 -3.09 13.62 16.76
CA TRP A 154 -4.25 13.64 15.89
C TRP A 154 -4.16 14.71 14.80
N ASN A 155 -3.58 15.87 15.10
CA ASN A 155 -3.28 16.88 14.08
C ASN A 155 -2.32 16.32 13.01
N ASP A 156 -1.31 15.58 13.43
CA ASP A 156 -0.36 14.96 12.51
C ASP A 156 -0.97 13.77 11.75
N VAL A 157 -1.92 13.04 12.34
CA VAL A 157 -2.73 12.02 11.65
C VAL A 157 -3.58 12.68 10.56
N VAL A 158 -4.27 13.79 10.86
CA VAL A 158 -5.05 14.53 9.85
C VAL A 158 -4.15 15.01 8.70
N TYR A 159 -2.96 15.51 9.02
CA TYR A 159 -1.96 15.88 8.02
C TYR A 159 -1.60 14.68 7.12
N LEU A 160 -1.20 13.55 7.72
CA LEU A 160 -0.88 12.32 6.98
C LEU A 160 -2.04 11.87 6.08
N LEU A 161 -3.27 11.88 6.62
CA LEU A 161 -4.46 11.47 5.88
C LEU A 161 -4.70 12.37 4.66
N LYS A 162 -4.55 13.69 4.81
CA LYS A 162 -4.68 14.64 3.69
C LYS A 162 -3.60 14.43 2.63
N THR A 163 -2.35 14.21 3.04
CA THR A 163 -1.22 14.02 2.11
C THR A 163 -1.32 12.72 1.33
N MET A 164 -1.69 11.61 1.98
CA MET A 164 -1.69 10.29 1.34
C MET A 164 -3.02 9.92 0.68
N SER A 165 -4.16 10.54 1.07
CA SER A 165 -5.48 10.14 0.58
C SER A 165 -5.65 10.17 -0.94
N PRO A 166 -5.15 11.16 -1.70
CA PRO A 166 -5.30 11.15 -3.16
C PRO A 166 -4.64 9.93 -3.79
N ILE A 167 -3.41 9.61 -3.37
CA ILE A 167 -2.64 8.48 -3.91
C ILE A 167 -3.27 7.15 -3.50
N VAL A 168 -3.70 7.01 -2.25
CA VAL A 168 -4.39 5.81 -1.77
C VAL A 168 -5.71 5.58 -2.51
N ARG A 169 -6.44 6.63 -2.89
CA ARG A 169 -7.67 6.49 -3.71
C ARG A 169 -7.35 5.98 -5.11
N VAL A 170 -6.35 6.55 -5.78
CA VAL A 170 -5.93 6.09 -7.12
C VAL A 170 -5.45 4.64 -7.05
N LEU A 171 -4.66 4.29 -6.03
CA LEU A 171 -4.15 2.93 -5.84
C LEU A 171 -5.29 1.90 -5.71
N ARG A 172 -6.30 2.19 -4.87
CA ARG A 172 -7.48 1.31 -4.73
C ARG A 172 -8.29 1.18 -6.02
N LEU A 173 -8.36 2.23 -6.84
CA LEU A 173 -9.00 2.17 -8.15
C LEU A 173 -8.23 1.27 -9.12
N VAL A 174 -6.89 1.36 -9.14
CA VAL A 174 -6.03 0.55 -10.01
C VAL A 174 -6.05 -0.92 -9.61
N ASP A 175 -6.08 -1.22 -8.31
CA ASP A 175 -6.12 -2.61 -7.79
C ASP A 175 -7.55 -3.22 -7.80
N ASN A 176 -8.55 -2.54 -8.38
CA ASN A 176 -9.96 -2.95 -8.38
C ASN A 176 -10.56 -3.21 -6.99
N GLU A 177 -9.99 -2.61 -5.94
CA GLU A 177 -10.53 -2.68 -4.58
C GLU A 177 -11.66 -1.66 -4.40
N LYS A 178 -12.92 -2.11 -4.52
CA LYS A 178 -14.09 -1.34 -4.06
C LYS A 178 -14.00 -1.02 -2.55
#